data_AF-A0A8J6JYG8-F1
#
_entry.id   AF-A0A8J6JYG8-F1
#
_cell.length_a   1.000
_cell.length_b   1.000
_cell.length_c   1.000
_cell.angle_alpha   90.00
_cell.angle_beta   90.00
_cell.angle_gamma   90.00
#
_symmetry.space_group_name_H-M   'P 1'
#
loop_
_entity.id
_entity.type
_entity.pdbx_description
1 polymer ?
#
loop_
_entity_poly.entity_id
_entity_poly.type
_entity_poly.pdbx_seq_one_letter_code
_entity_poly.pdbx_strand_id
1 'polypeptide(L)'
;QKEPFKKRWFNLDAEERKLLYYKKPLDPYEQGGVFIGSSEAGYQVQEGLPNGMKGNKWDAGITIRTPQREFIFICENVKEQTEWLQALQEVVARPMSAYDATEEAGFRKSSLH
;
A
#
# COMPACT_ATOMS: atom_id res chain seq x y z
N GLN A 1 13.35 9.44 -13.94
CA GLN A 1 12.51 10.55 -13.42
C GLN A 1 11.58 9.95 -12.37
N LYS A 2 11.67 10.35 -11.10
CA LYS A 2 10.70 9.89 -10.08
C LYS A 2 9.37 10.57 -10.40
N GLU A 3 8.28 9.81 -10.51
CA GLU A 3 6.96 10.39 -10.73
C GLU A 3 6.61 11.33 -9.56
N PRO A 4 5.96 12.48 -9.83
CA PRO A 4 5.51 13.36 -8.76
C PRO A 4 4.42 12.67 -7.93
N PHE A 5 4.39 12.96 -6.62
CA PHE A 5 3.30 12.52 -5.75
C PHE A 5 1.96 13.05 -6.27
N LYS A 6 0.94 12.20 -6.27
CA LYS A 6 -0.43 12.55 -6.65
C LYS A 6 -1.35 12.25 -5.48
N LYS A 7 -2.15 13.23 -5.03
CA LYS A 7 -3.20 12.99 -4.03
C LYS A 7 -4.22 12.00 -4.58
N ARG A 8 -4.57 11.00 -3.79
CA ARG A 8 -5.54 9.94 -4.12
C ARG A 8 -6.40 9.64 -2.91
N TRP A 9 -7.60 9.12 -3.15
CA TRP A 9 -8.43 8.51 -2.13
C TRP A 9 -8.08 7.04 -2.02
N PHE A 10 -7.83 6.54 -0.82
CA PHE A 10 -7.44 5.15 -0.60
C PHE A 10 -8.54 4.38 0.13
N ASN A 11 -8.67 3.11 -0.20
CA ASN A 11 -9.50 2.16 0.51
C ASN A 11 -8.70 0.88 0.72
N LEU A 12 -8.71 0.35 1.95
CA LEU A 12 -8.14 -0.95 2.26
C LEU A 12 -9.28 -1.93 2.46
N ASP A 13 -9.36 -2.90 1.55
CA ASP A 13 -10.10 -4.13 1.77
C ASP A 13 -9.17 -5.11 2.48
N ALA A 14 -9.34 -5.23 3.79
CA ALA A 14 -8.52 -6.10 4.62
C ALA A 14 -8.78 -7.59 4.34
N GLU A 15 -10.00 -7.95 3.94
CA GLU A 15 -10.38 -9.34 3.67
C GLU A 15 -9.75 -9.81 2.37
N GLU A 16 -9.92 -9.04 1.29
CA GLU A 16 -9.32 -9.30 -0.03
C GLU A 16 -7.84 -8.91 -0.12
N ARG A 17 -7.28 -8.30 0.94
CA ARG A 17 -5.89 -7.85 1.02
C ARG A 17 -5.52 -6.84 -0.08
N LYS A 18 -6.42 -5.92 -0.42
CA LYS A 18 -6.21 -4.93 -1.50
C LYS A 18 -6.26 -3.51 -0.95
N LEU A 19 -5.18 -2.76 -1.15
CA LEU A 19 -5.15 -1.31 -0.98
C LEU A 19 -5.39 -0.65 -2.34
N LEU A 20 -6.62 -0.21 -2.59
CA LEU A 20 -7.03 0.41 -3.85
C LEU A 20 -6.97 1.93 -3.75
N TYR A 21 -6.70 2.61 -4.86
CA TYR A 21 -6.66 4.06 -4.89
C TYR A 21 -7.44 4.68 -6.06
N TYR A 22 -8.13 5.78 -5.78
CA TYR A 22 -9.06 6.44 -6.66
C TYR A 22 -8.66 7.90 -6.87
N LYS A 23 -9.10 8.52 -7.96
CA LYS A 23 -8.87 9.95 -8.18
C LYS A 23 -9.77 10.79 -7.24
N LYS A 24 -10.99 10.32 -6.94
CA LYS A 24 -11.92 10.91 -5.97
C LYS A 24 -12.68 9.82 -5.19
N PRO A 25 -13.27 10.12 -4.02
CA PRO A 25 -13.92 9.12 -3.16
C PRO A 25 -15.12 8.38 -3.78
N LEU A 26 -15.84 9.02 -4.70
CA LEU A 26 -17.05 8.47 -5.34
C LEU A 26 -16.79 8.00 -6.78
N ASP A 27 -15.52 7.90 -7.19
CA ASP A 27 -15.21 7.39 -8.52
C ASP A 27 -15.53 5.89 -8.59
N PRO A 28 -16.21 5.42 -9.65
CA PRO A 28 -16.64 4.02 -9.75
C PRO A 28 -15.51 3.05 -10.09
N TYR A 29 -14.34 3.55 -10.48
CA TYR A 29 -13.19 2.74 -10.89
C TYR A 29 -11.92 3.23 -10.22
N GLU A 30 -11.15 2.28 -9.70
CA GLU A 30 -9.83 2.51 -9.16
C GLU A 30 -8.86 2.96 -10.27
N GLN A 31 -7.81 3.65 -9.84
CA GLN A 31 -6.66 3.99 -10.68
C GLN A 31 -5.55 2.94 -10.55
N GLY A 32 -5.76 1.92 -9.73
CA GLY A 32 -4.86 0.83 -9.42
C GLY A 32 -4.89 0.48 -7.94
N GLY A 33 -3.98 -0.41 -7.53
CA GLY A 33 -3.87 -0.81 -6.14
C GLY A 33 -2.60 -1.57 -5.80
N VAL A 34 -2.56 -2.04 -4.57
CA VAL A 34 -1.49 -2.86 -4.01
C VAL A 34 -2.12 -4.06 -3.34
N PHE A 35 -1.73 -5.26 -3.75
CA PHE A 35 -2.01 -6.46 -2.97
C PHE A 35 -1.11 -6.47 -1.73
N ILE A 36 -1.66 -6.75 -0.55
CA ILE A 36 -0.97 -6.75 0.74
C ILE A 36 -0.83 -8.20 1.25
N GLY A 37 0.23 -8.87 0.79
CA GLY A 37 0.53 -10.23 1.23
C GLY A 37 1.07 -10.29 2.67
N SER A 38 1.39 -11.50 3.13
CA SER A 38 1.91 -11.69 4.48
C SER A 38 3.40 -11.39 4.59
N SER A 39 3.87 -11.22 5.83
CA SER A 39 5.29 -11.05 6.13
C SER A 39 6.15 -12.23 5.65
N GLU A 40 5.65 -13.48 5.73
CA GLU A 40 6.39 -14.65 5.23
C GLU A 40 6.54 -14.64 3.70
N ALA A 41 5.62 -13.99 2.99
CA ALA A 41 5.68 -13.80 1.54
C ALA A 41 6.53 -12.59 1.12
N GLY A 42 7.24 -11.95 2.06
CA GLY A 42 8.15 -10.85 1.78
C GLY A 42 7.48 -9.47 1.73
N TYR A 43 6.24 -9.34 2.20
CA TYR A 43 5.56 -8.06 2.32
C TYR A 43 5.92 -7.38 3.64
N GLN A 44 6.12 -6.06 3.61
CA GLN A 44 6.47 -5.29 4.81
C GLN A 44 5.81 -3.90 4.74
N VAL A 45 5.45 -3.37 5.89
CA VAL A 45 4.91 -2.02 6.04
C VAL A 45 5.74 -1.30 7.10
N GLN A 46 6.27 -0.13 6.75
CA GLN A 46 7.17 0.64 7.61
C GLN A 46 6.77 2.12 7.66
N GLU A 47 6.98 2.71 8.83
CA GLU A 47 6.89 4.16 9.02
C GLU A 47 8.01 4.88 8.28
N GLY A 48 7.69 6.04 7.71
CA GLY A 48 8.64 6.93 7.06
C GLY A 48 8.88 6.64 5.59
N LEU A 49 9.84 7.37 5.03
CA LEU A 49 10.24 7.29 3.63
C LEU A 49 11.56 6.51 3.50
N PRO A 50 11.84 5.86 2.35
CA PRO A 50 13.10 5.17 2.12
C PRO A 50 14.30 6.12 2.21
N ASN A 51 15.46 5.55 2.56
CA ASN A 51 16.72 6.29 2.66
C ASN A 51 17.00 7.11 1.39
N GLY A 52 17.20 8.43 1.55
CA GLY A 52 17.48 9.36 0.44
C GLY A 52 16.27 10.16 -0.06
N MET A 53 15.05 9.91 0.44
CA MET A 53 13.90 10.82 0.30
C MET A 53 13.76 11.66 1.58
N LYS A 54 14.71 12.57 1.83
CA LYS A 54 14.63 13.51 2.96
C LYS A 54 14.03 14.85 2.53
N GLY A 55 12.98 15.29 3.22
CA GLY A 55 12.43 16.64 3.13
C GLY A 55 11.55 16.94 4.34
N ASN A 56 11.74 18.11 4.95
CA ASN A 56 11.12 18.59 6.21
C ASN A 56 9.59 18.80 6.16
N LYS A 57 8.89 18.22 5.17
CA LYS A 57 7.44 18.42 4.93
C LYS A 57 6.65 17.11 4.92
N TRP A 58 7.28 15.97 5.19
CA TRP A 58 6.72 14.65 4.94
C TRP A 58 6.86 13.74 6.16
N ASP A 59 6.50 14.27 7.33
CA ASP A 59 6.69 13.57 8.62
C ASP A 59 5.71 12.39 8.80
N ALA A 60 4.71 12.27 7.92
CA ALA A 60 3.66 11.26 7.96
C ALA A 60 3.76 10.22 6.81
N GLY A 61 4.97 9.77 6.49
CA GLY A 61 5.24 8.82 5.41
C GLY A 61 4.95 7.35 5.75
N ILE A 62 4.53 6.55 4.77
CA ILE A 62 4.41 5.09 4.87
C ILE A 62 5.11 4.46 3.67
N THR A 63 5.93 3.44 3.92
CA THR A 63 6.54 2.61 2.88
C THR A 63 5.96 1.20 2.94
N ILE A 64 5.32 0.77 1.86
CA ILE A 64 4.90 -0.63 1.67
C ILE A 64 5.87 -1.30 0.71
N ARG A 65 6.56 -2.33 1.18
CA ARG A 65 7.42 -3.18 0.35
C ARG A 65 6.65 -4.41 -0.07
N THR A 66 6.62 -4.65 -1.38
CA THR A 66 6.24 -5.93 -1.96
C THR A 66 7.47 -6.59 -2.56
N PRO A 67 7.43 -7.90 -2.89
CA PRO A 67 8.57 -8.56 -3.51
C PRO A 67 9.03 -7.95 -4.85
N GLN A 68 8.17 -7.19 -5.53
CA GLN A 68 8.44 -6.62 -6.86
C GLN A 68 8.75 -5.13 -6.82
N ARG A 69 8.13 -4.36 -5.91
CA ARG A 69 8.35 -2.91 -5.82
C ARG A 69 8.03 -2.33 -4.45
N GLU A 70 8.57 -1.15 -4.19
CA GLU A 70 8.20 -0.33 -3.05
C GLU A 70 7.13 0.69 -3.46
N PHE A 71 6.16 0.89 -2.58
CA PHE A 71 5.16 1.96 -2.68
C PHE A 71 5.36 2.93 -1.54
N ILE A 72 5.27 4.22 -1.86
CA ILE A 72 5.55 5.29 -0.92
C ILE A 72 4.31 6.17 -0.84
N PHE A 73 3.77 6.30 0.36
CA PHE A 73 2.60 7.10 0.67
C PHE A 73 2.95 8.18 1.67
N ILE A 74 2.15 9.24 1.66
CA ILE A 74 2.27 10.33 2.61
C ILE A 74 0.85 10.68 3.04
N CYS A 75 0.58 10.51 4.33
CA CYS A 75 -0.69 10.86 4.94
C CYS A 75 -0.77 12.37 5.20
N GLU A 76 -1.97 12.87 5.47
CA GLU A 76 -2.17 14.29 5.75
C GLU A 76 -1.58 14.69 7.11
N ASN A 77 -1.51 13.75 8.05
CA ASN A 77 -0.97 13.94 9.39
C ASN A 77 -0.53 12.61 10.05
N VAL A 78 0.19 12.71 11.17
CA VAL A 78 0.73 11.55 11.92
C VAL A 78 -0.36 10.65 12.51
N LYS A 79 -1.52 11.20 12.86
CA LYS A 79 -2.64 10.40 13.37
C LYS A 79 -3.15 9.47 12.27
N GLU A 80 -3.42 10.01 11.09
CA GLU A 80 -3.86 9.24 9.92
C GLU A 80 -2.81 8.19 9.53
N GLN A 81 -1.52 8.56 9.56
CA GLN A 81 -0.40 7.63 9.31
C GLN A 81 -0.42 6.46 10.31
N THR A 82 -0.60 6.73 11.61
CA THR A 82 -0.67 5.69 12.64
C THR A 82 -1.83 4.74 12.39
N GLU A 83 -3.00 5.27 12.07
CA GLU A 83 -4.20 4.47 11.77
C GLU A 83 -4.00 3.56 10.55
N TRP A 84 -3.41 4.10 9.46
CA TRP A 84 -3.08 3.32 8.28
C TRP A 84 -2.00 2.26 8.54
N LEU A 85 -0.93 2.62 9.26
CA LEU A 85 0.14 1.68 9.63
C LEU A 85 -0.42 0.49 10.40
N GLN A 86 -1.26 0.75 11.40
CA GLN A 86 -1.89 -0.31 12.19
C GLN A 86 -2.73 -1.23 11.30
N ALA A 87 -3.66 -0.69 10.52
CA ALA A 87 -4.55 -1.49 9.66
C ALA A 87 -3.76 -2.33 8.64
N LEU A 88 -2.72 -1.75 8.03
CA LEU A 88 -1.87 -2.45 7.06
C LEU A 88 -1.01 -3.54 7.73
N GLN A 89 -0.47 -3.27 8.92
CA GLN A 89 0.32 -4.25 9.69
C GLN A 89 -0.52 -5.44 10.10
N GLU A 90 -1.78 -5.24 10.50
CA GLU A 90 -2.73 -6.32 10.80
C GLU A 90 -2.94 -7.25 9.60
N VAL A 91 -3.05 -6.70 8.38
CA VAL A 91 -3.19 -7.49 7.14
C VAL A 91 -1.90 -8.28 6.83
N VAL A 92 -0.72 -7.65 7.00
CA VAL A 92 0.58 -8.30 6.76
C VAL A 92 0.89 -9.39 7.78
N ALA A 93 0.45 -9.23 9.04
CA ALA A 93 0.63 -10.22 10.09
C ALA A 93 -0.24 -11.46 9.90
N ARG A 94 -1.35 -11.35 9.18
CA ARG A 94 -2.24 -12.48 8.87
C ARG A 94 -1.59 -13.41 7.84
N PRO A 95 -1.50 -14.73 8.08
CA PRO A 95 -1.03 -15.68 7.07
C PRO A 95 -1.92 -15.69 5.83
N MET A 96 -1.32 -15.88 4.65
CA MET A 96 -2.08 -16.00 3.41
C MET A 96 -2.71 -17.39 3.25
N SER A 97 -3.97 -17.41 2.84
CA SER A 97 -4.64 -18.63 2.41
C SER A 97 -4.17 -19.06 1.00
N ALA A 98 -4.51 -20.28 0.58
CA ALA A 98 -4.27 -20.72 -0.80
C ALA A 98 -5.06 -19.88 -1.83
N TYR A 99 -6.23 -19.35 -1.43
CA TYR A 99 -7.00 -18.41 -2.23
C TYR A 99 -6.24 -17.08 -2.37
N ASP A 100 -5.74 -16.53 -1.26
CA ASP A 100 -4.96 -15.28 -1.25
C ASP A 100 -3.73 -15.38 -2.15
N ALA A 101 -3.03 -16.53 -2.13
CA ALA A 101 -1.88 -16.76 -2.99
C ALA A 101 -2.25 -16.80 -4.49
N THR A 102 -3.45 -17.31 -4.81
CA THR A 102 -3.98 -17.29 -6.19
C THR A 102 -4.32 -15.87 -6.61
N GLU A 103 -4.95 -15.10 -5.73
CA GLU A 103 -5.30 -13.69 -5.94
C GLU A 103 -4.04 -12.82 -6.10
N GLU A 104 -2.98 -13.02 -5.28
CA GLU A 104 -1.69 -12.32 -5.42
C GLU A 104 -1.11 -12.52 -6.82
N ALA A 105 -1.07 -13.78 -7.28
CA ALA A 105 -0.53 -14.12 -8.58
C ALA A 105 -1.35 -13.52 -9.73
N GLY A 106 -2.68 -13.43 -9.57
CA GLY A 106 -3.59 -12.76 -10.50
C GLY A 106 -3.34 -11.25 -10.54
N PHE A 107 -3.33 -10.61 -9.37
CA PHE A 107 -3.11 -9.17 -9.21
C PHE A 107 -1.76 -8.71 -9.77
N ARG A 108 -0.72 -9.55 -9.60
CA ARG A 108 0.61 -9.30 -10.17
C ARG A 108 0.60 -9.23 -11.70
N LYS A 109 -0.21 -10.07 -12.36
CA LYS A 109 -0.28 -10.10 -13.84
C LYS A 109 -1.03 -8.89 -14.40
N SER A 110 -2.06 -8.41 -13.72
CA SER A 110 -2.81 -7.22 -14.15
C SER A 110 -2.05 -5.91 -13.93
N SER A 111 -1.20 -5.85 -12.90
CA SER A 111 -0.42 -4.64 -12.56
C SER A 111 0.85 -4.42 -13.43
N LEU A 112 1.12 -5.29 -14.40
CA LEU A 112 2.27 -5.24 -15.31
C LEU A 112 1.99 -4.53 -16.65
N HIS A 113 0.77 -4.01 -16.85
CA HIS A 113 0.35 -3.21 -18.01
C HIS A 113 0.14 -1.76 -17.61
#